data_AF-A0A9D5N8S7-F1
#
_entry.id   AF-A0A9D5N8S7-F1
#
_cell.length_a   1.000
_cell.length_b   1.000
_cell.length_c   1.000
_cell.angle_alpha   90.00
_cell.angle_beta   90.00
_cell.angle_gamma   90.00
#
_symmetry.space_group_name_H-M   'P 1'
#
loop_
_entity.id
_entity.type
_entity.pdbx_description
1 polymer ?
#
loop_
_entity_poly.entity_id
_entity_poly.type
_entity_poly.pdbx_seq_one_letter_code
_entity_poly.pdbx_strand_id
1 'polypeptide(L)'
;MIDIMMLNKECGRGEEYAKDSNTCLQEWENYTAQIASQIQHLSVKEAAVQMISEQNWLDRSQLKSCDQMGILVEIGDICFIEFGRAFVYEAGYQHFGLVVSKCNGKALVIPMTSNTNTYEQAYDEVDNPHGKKHLIRIGQIPGLHRPSVLFLNDAKYINTARIISVKAHIASDSELFKNIMRRMLECIFYPM
;
A
#
# COMPACT_ATOMS: atom_id res chain seq x y z
N MET A 1 -25.33 13.09 -5.14
CA MET A 1 -24.36 12.45 -4.24
C MET A 1 -24.92 11.07 -3.96
N ILE A 2 -24.14 10.00 -4.16
CA ILE A 2 -24.61 8.62 -3.95
C ILE A 2 -25.06 8.44 -2.50
N ASP A 3 -26.21 7.81 -2.27
CA ASP A 3 -26.68 7.49 -0.93
C ASP A 3 -26.06 6.19 -0.40
N ILE A 4 -24.91 6.34 0.26
CA ILE A 4 -24.16 5.22 0.85
C ILE A 4 -24.95 4.52 1.98
N MET A 5 -25.78 5.26 2.73
CA MET A 5 -26.58 4.67 3.81
C MET A 5 -27.68 3.77 3.26
N MET A 6 -28.30 4.18 2.14
CA MET A 6 -29.24 3.35 1.41
C MET A 6 -28.58 2.08 0.87
N LEU A 7 -27.45 2.19 0.15
CA LEU A 7 -26.75 1.04 -0.42
C LEU A 7 -26.30 0.02 0.65
N ASN A 8 -25.79 0.49 1.79
CA ASN A 8 -25.40 -0.38 2.90
C ASN A 8 -26.60 -1.14 3.50
N LYS A 9 -27.77 -0.49 3.57
CA LYS A 9 -29.00 -1.09 4.09
C LYS A 9 -29.56 -2.16 3.14
N GLU A 10 -29.45 -1.97 1.83
CA GLU A 10 -29.86 -2.95 0.83
C GLU A 10 -28.89 -4.15 0.76
N CYS A 11 -27.57 -3.92 0.78
CA CYS A 11 -26.56 -4.99 0.79
C CYS A 11 -26.61 -5.86 2.06
N GLY A 12 -26.97 -5.29 3.22
CA GLY A 12 -27.05 -6.01 4.49
C GLY A 12 -28.26 -6.95 4.64
N ARG A 13 -29.21 -6.93 3.69
CA ARG A 13 -30.48 -7.68 3.77
C ARG A 13 -30.54 -8.95 2.92
N GLY A 14 -29.44 -9.34 2.29
CA GLY A 14 -29.38 -10.51 1.39
C GLY A 14 -30.04 -10.26 0.03
N GLU A 15 -29.83 -11.20 -0.92
CA GLU A 15 -30.24 -11.10 -2.33
C GLU A 15 -31.74 -10.84 -2.57
N GLU A 16 -32.60 -11.05 -1.57
CA GLU A 16 -34.05 -10.88 -1.66
C GLU A 16 -34.52 -9.42 -1.77
N TYR A 17 -33.74 -8.44 -1.30
CA TYR A 17 -34.09 -7.01 -1.33
C TYR A 17 -33.44 -6.19 -2.45
N ALA A 18 -32.46 -6.74 -3.16
CA ALA A 18 -31.91 -6.15 -4.40
C ALA A 18 -32.95 -6.01 -5.55
N LYS A 19 -34.21 -6.37 -5.28
CA LYS A 19 -35.35 -6.38 -6.20
C LYS A 19 -36.12 -5.07 -6.28
N ASP A 20 -35.79 -4.03 -5.51
CA ASP A 20 -36.25 -2.67 -5.84
C ASP A 20 -35.40 -2.12 -7.00
N SER A 21 -35.66 -2.68 -8.18
CA SER A 21 -34.76 -2.65 -9.33
C SER A 21 -34.49 -1.24 -9.84
N ASN A 22 -35.45 -0.31 -9.75
CA ASN A 22 -35.28 1.02 -10.33
C ASN A 22 -34.35 1.93 -9.55
N THR A 23 -34.38 1.90 -8.21
CA THR A 23 -33.55 2.80 -7.40
C THR A 23 -32.10 2.33 -7.35
N CYS A 24 -31.86 1.02 -7.25
CA CYS A 24 -30.50 0.48 -7.33
C CYS A 24 -29.86 0.69 -8.71
N LEU A 25 -30.63 0.55 -9.79
CA LEU A 25 -30.16 0.87 -11.15
C LEU A 25 -29.81 2.35 -11.29
N GLN A 26 -30.65 3.24 -10.77
CA GLN A 26 -30.40 4.68 -10.84
C GLN A 26 -29.14 5.09 -10.05
N GLU A 27 -28.92 4.51 -8.86
CA GLU A 27 -27.69 4.73 -8.10
C GLU A 27 -26.45 4.15 -8.80
N TRP A 28 -26.58 3.01 -9.47
CA TRP A 28 -25.52 2.45 -10.32
C TRP A 28 -25.16 3.38 -11.49
N GLU A 29 -26.17 3.87 -12.22
CA GLU A 29 -25.97 4.83 -13.31
C GLU A 29 -25.29 6.10 -12.79
N ASN A 30 -25.77 6.67 -11.68
CA ASN A 30 -25.16 7.82 -11.02
C ASN A 30 -23.69 7.56 -10.67
N TYR A 31 -23.37 6.39 -10.10
CA TYR A 31 -22.01 5.98 -9.77
C TYR A 31 -21.12 5.90 -11.02
N THR A 32 -21.57 5.22 -12.06
CA THR A 32 -20.80 5.08 -13.31
C THR A 32 -20.54 6.43 -13.98
N ALA A 33 -21.52 7.34 -14.00
CA ALA A 33 -21.37 8.67 -14.53
C ALA A 33 -20.38 9.51 -13.71
N GLN A 34 -20.41 9.39 -12.38
CA GLN A 34 -19.47 10.06 -11.49
C GLN A 34 -18.03 9.56 -11.70
N ILE A 35 -17.82 8.25 -11.81
CA ILE A 35 -16.49 7.67 -12.09
C ILE A 35 -15.99 8.11 -13.47
N ALA A 36 -16.85 8.06 -14.50
CA ALA A 36 -16.49 8.51 -15.85
C ALA A 36 -16.05 9.99 -15.86
N SER A 37 -16.80 10.85 -15.17
CA SER A 37 -16.45 12.28 -15.03
C SER A 37 -15.13 12.46 -14.28
N GLN A 38 -14.88 11.72 -13.19
CA GLN A 38 -13.62 11.79 -12.46
C GLN A 38 -12.42 11.41 -13.34
N ILE A 39 -12.55 10.30 -14.10
CA ILE A 39 -11.48 9.82 -14.98
C ILE A 39 -11.15 10.84 -16.07
N GLN A 40 -12.14 11.56 -16.60
CA GLN A 40 -11.92 12.62 -17.61
C GLN A 40 -11.09 13.80 -17.11
N HIS A 41 -11.01 14.01 -15.79
CA HIS A 41 -10.23 15.09 -15.19
C HIS A 41 -8.82 14.67 -14.73
N LEU A 42 -8.47 13.38 -14.87
CA LEU A 42 -7.14 12.89 -14.52
C LEU A 42 -6.12 13.27 -15.59
N SER A 43 -4.89 13.56 -15.15
CA SER A 43 -3.75 13.57 -16.07
C SER A 43 -3.50 12.16 -16.62
N VAL A 44 -2.83 12.07 -17.79
CA VAL A 44 -2.45 10.79 -18.40
C VAL A 44 -1.70 9.89 -17.41
N LYS A 45 -0.84 10.48 -16.57
CA LYS A 45 -0.08 9.74 -15.56
C LYS A 45 -0.99 9.17 -14.47
N GLU A 46 -1.91 9.97 -13.94
CA GLU A 46 -2.84 9.52 -12.90
C GLU A 46 -3.79 8.44 -13.43
N ALA A 47 -4.31 8.63 -14.63
CA ALA A 47 -5.15 7.63 -15.31
C ALA A 47 -4.40 6.30 -15.51
N ALA A 48 -3.15 6.35 -15.99
CA ALA A 48 -2.35 5.13 -16.20
C ALA A 48 -2.13 4.35 -14.90
N VAL A 49 -1.78 5.05 -13.81
CA VAL A 49 -1.56 4.41 -12.50
C VAL A 49 -2.85 3.79 -11.96
N GLN A 50 -3.99 4.47 -12.10
CA GLN A 50 -5.30 3.92 -11.71
C GLN A 50 -5.67 2.69 -12.55
N MET A 51 -5.53 2.74 -13.87
CA MET A 51 -5.83 1.62 -14.77
C MET A 51 -4.99 0.39 -14.46
N ILE A 52 -3.68 0.56 -14.22
CA ILE A 52 -2.79 -0.55 -13.86
C ILE A 52 -3.22 -1.18 -12.53
N SER A 53 -3.58 -0.35 -11.55
CA SER A 53 -4.01 -0.82 -10.23
C SER A 53 -5.34 -1.59 -10.30
N GLU A 54 -6.30 -1.11 -11.08
CA GLU A 54 -7.58 -1.79 -11.32
C GLU A 54 -7.37 -3.13 -12.03
N GLN A 55 -6.52 -3.17 -13.07
CA GLN A 55 -6.20 -4.43 -13.76
C GLN A 55 -5.52 -5.44 -12.84
N ASN A 56 -4.54 -5.00 -12.03
CA ASN A 56 -3.90 -5.87 -11.03
C ASN A 56 -4.91 -6.46 -10.04
N TRP A 57 -5.91 -5.66 -9.63
CA TRP A 57 -6.96 -6.13 -8.73
C TRP A 57 -7.87 -7.16 -9.42
N LEU A 58 -8.30 -6.91 -10.66
CA LEU A 58 -9.11 -7.84 -11.43
C LEU A 58 -8.41 -9.20 -11.58
N ASP A 59 -7.12 -9.20 -11.89
CA ASP A 59 -6.34 -10.41 -12.14
C ASP A 59 -6.03 -11.21 -10.87
N ARG A 60 -5.93 -10.54 -9.71
CA ARG A 60 -5.30 -11.12 -8.51
C ARG A 60 -6.18 -11.13 -7.27
N SER A 61 -7.34 -10.48 -7.27
CA SER A 61 -8.22 -10.37 -6.10
C SER A 61 -8.69 -11.71 -5.53
N GLN A 62 -8.74 -12.76 -6.37
CA GLN A 62 -9.13 -14.11 -5.97
C GLN A 62 -7.97 -14.97 -5.46
N LEU A 63 -6.73 -14.44 -5.46
CA LEU A 63 -5.55 -15.17 -4.99
C LEU A 63 -5.40 -15.07 -3.47
N LYS A 64 -5.05 -16.20 -2.84
CA LYS A 64 -4.80 -16.31 -1.40
C LYS A 64 -3.40 -15.84 -1.02
N SER A 65 -2.42 -15.99 -1.90
CA SER A 65 -1.04 -15.56 -1.70
C SER A 65 -0.29 -15.39 -3.02
N CYS A 66 0.92 -14.81 -2.97
CA CYS A 66 1.82 -14.73 -4.11
C CYS A 66 2.39 -16.08 -4.56
N ASP A 67 2.28 -17.13 -3.74
CA ASP A 67 2.77 -18.47 -4.08
C ASP A 67 2.03 -19.02 -5.31
N GLN A 68 0.74 -18.68 -5.46
CA GLN A 68 -0.06 -19.02 -6.64
C GLN A 68 0.44 -18.35 -7.94
N MET A 69 1.32 -17.35 -7.81
CA MET A 69 1.98 -16.67 -8.93
C MET A 69 3.44 -17.10 -9.10
N GLY A 70 3.93 -18.03 -8.28
CA GLY A 70 5.33 -18.47 -8.29
C GLY A 70 6.32 -17.43 -7.77
N ILE A 71 5.86 -16.41 -7.02
CA ILE A 71 6.74 -15.40 -6.42
C ILE A 71 7.12 -15.85 -5.02
N LEU A 72 8.42 -16.05 -4.80
CA LEU A 72 8.99 -16.34 -3.49
C LEU A 72 9.33 -15.02 -2.79
N VAL A 73 8.87 -14.88 -1.55
CA VAL A 73 9.05 -13.68 -0.73
C VAL A 73 9.55 -14.09 0.65
N GLU A 74 10.59 -13.44 1.13
CA GLU A 74 11.22 -13.64 2.43
C GLU A 74 11.11 -12.39 3.32
N ILE A 75 11.32 -12.57 4.62
CA ILE A 75 11.46 -11.45 5.55
C ILE A 75 12.78 -10.75 5.24
N GLY A 76 12.74 -9.42 5.06
CA GLY A 76 13.89 -8.64 4.58
C GLY A 76 13.77 -8.20 3.13
N ASP A 77 12.86 -8.79 2.35
CA ASP A 77 12.68 -8.43 0.94
C ASP A 77 12.11 -7.03 0.77
N ILE A 78 12.68 -6.29 -0.18
CA ILE A 78 12.13 -5.06 -0.71
C ILE A 78 11.39 -5.42 -1.99
N CYS A 79 10.07 -5.27 -1.94
CA CYS A 79 9.16 -5.69 -2.99
C CYS A 79 8.54 -4.48 -3.69
N PHE A 80 8.26 -4.62 -4.99
CA PHE A 80 7.31 -3.74 -5.69
C PHE A 80 5.89 -4.25 -5.45
N ILE A 81 5.00 -3.39 -4.94
CA ILE A 81 3.74 -3.79 -4.30
C ILE A 81 2.59 -2.93 -4.84
N GLU A 82 1.43 -3.56 -5.07
CA GLU A 82 0.15 -2.92 -5.37
C GLU A 82 -0.65 -2.60 -4.08
N PHE A 83 -0.60 -1.35 -3.65
CA PHE A 83 -1.37 -0.86 -2.49
C PHE A 83 -2.81 -0.48 -2.83
N GLY A 84 -3.14 -0.19 -4.09
CA GLY A 84 -4.46 0.29 -4.50
C GLY A 84 -4.71 1.76 -4.18
N ARG A 85 -5.90 2.27 -4.50
CA ARG A 85 -6.30 3.64 -4.15
C ARG A 85 -6.19 3.83 -2.63
N ALA A 86 -5.59 4.94 -2.22
CA ALA A 86 -5.28 5.20 -0.81
C ALA A 86 -5.65 6.64 -0.42
N PHE A 87 -5.86 6.86 0.88
CA PHE A 87 -6.11 8.20 1.40
C PHE A 87 -4.81 9.03 1.45
N VAL A 88 -4.96 10.34 1.65
CA VAL A 88 -3.81 11.20 1.91
C VAL A 88 -3.05 10.66 3.13
N TYR A 89 -1.73 10.65 3.04
CA TYR A 89 -0.77 10.07 4.00
C TYR A 89 -0.60 8.55 3.97
N GLU A 90 -1.26 7.85 3.04
CA GLU A 90 -1.00 6.44 2.78
C GLU A 90 -0.26 6.27 1.44
N ALA A 91 0.62 5.27 1.36
CA ALA A 91 1.15 4.80 0.09
C ALA A 91 0.01 4.19 -0.74
N GLY A 92 -0.22 4.76 -1.94
CA GLY A 92 -1.26 4.31 -2.87
C GLY A 92 -0.69 3.78 -4.17
N TYR A 93 -1.46 2.95 -4.87
CA TYR A 93 -1.08 2.31 -6.12
C TYR A 93 0.23 1.54 -5.97
N GLN A 94 1.12 1.65 -6.95
CA GLN A 94 2.35 0.86 -6.98
C GLN A 94 3.51 1.59 -6.28
N HIS A 95 3.98 1.02 -5.18
CA HIS A 95 5.14 1.51 -4.45
C HIS A 95 6.05 0.36 -4.02
N PHE A 96 7.28 0.68 -3.65
CA PHE A 96 8.13 -0.28 -2.96
C PHE A 96 7.71 -0.41 -1.49
N GLY A 97 8.02 -1.55 -0.88
CA GLY A 97 7.91 -1.74 0.55
C GLY A 97 8.79 -2.88 1.06
N LEU A 98 9.24 -2.76 2.31
CA LEU A 98 10.03 -3.78 3.00
C LEU A 98 9.11 -4.78 3.69
N VAL A 99 9.31 -6.08 3.46
CA VAL A 99 8.64 -7.17 4.17
C VAL A 99 9.32 -7.39 5.51
N VAL A 100 8.57 -7.21 6.61
CA VAL A 100 9.11 -7.33 7.97
C VAL A 100 8.53 -8.51 8.76
N SER A 101 7.39 -9.04 8.32
CA SER A 101 6.79 -10.26 8.86
C SER A 101 5.88 -10.92 7.84
N LYS A 102 5.63 -12.23 7.98
CA LYS A 102 4.70 -13.00 7.17
C LYS A 102 3.79 -13.83 8.06
N CYS A 103 2.50 -13.85 7.75
CA CYS A 103 1.52 -14.67 8.47
C CYS A 103 0.32 -14.97 7.56
N ASN A 104 -0.01 -16.25 7.39
CA ASN A 104 -1.23 -16.72 6.72
C ASN A 104 -1.52 -16.05 5.35
N GLY A 105 -0.57 -16.15 4.40
CA GLY A 105 -0.70 -15.54 3.07
C GLY A 105 -0.58 -14.01 3.04
N LYS A 106 -0.42 -13.36 4.20
CA LYS A 106 -0.18 -11.93 4.34
C LYS A 106 1.27 -11.63 4.71
N ALA A 107 1.70 -10.43 4.35
CA ALA A 107 2.95 -9.84 4.80
C ALA A 107 2.68 -8.53 5.52
N LEU A 108 3.33 -8.30 6.66
CA LEU A 108 3.47 -6.96 7.22
C LEU A 108 4.56 -6.27 6.43
N VAL A 109 4.21 -5.15 5.81
CA VAL A 109 5.15 -4.37 4.99
C VAL A 109 5.25 -2.94 5.49
N ILE A 110 6.42 -2.34 5.33
CA ILE A 110 6.64 -0.91 5.54
C ILE A 110 6.84 -0.25 4.17
N PRO A 111 5.90 0.59 3.69
CA PRO A 111 6.04 1.31 2.43
C PRO A 111 7.28 2.22 2.42
N MET A 112 7.82 2.48 1.23
CA MET A 112 9.04 3.28 1.09
C MET A 112 8.98 4.28 -0.07
N THR A 113 9.86 5.29 0.01
CA THR A 113 10.10 6.26 -1.06
C THR A 113 11.59 6.50 -1.26
N SER A 114 11.95 6.93 -2.46
CA SER A 114 13.28 7.47 -2.79
C SER A 114 13.22 8.98 -3.05
N ASN A 115 12.20 9.67 -2.54
CA ASN A 115 12.08 11.13 -2.65
C ASN A 115 13.12 11.82 -1.75
N THR A 116 13.95 12.68 -2.34
CA THR A 116 15.05 13.35 -1.64
C THR A 116 14.57 14.23 -0.49
N ASN A 117 13.47 14.96 -0.65
CA ASN A 117 12.93 15.81 0.42
C ASN A 117 12.47 14.97 1.62
N THR A 118 11.84 13.81 1.37
CA THR A 118 11.47 12.87 2.43
C THR A 118 12.70 12.28 3.10
N TYR A 119 13.75 11.99 2.32
CA TYR A 119 15.05 11.54 2.84
C TYR A 119 15.68 12.53 3.81
N GLU A 120 15.76 13.79 3.42
CA GLU A 120 16.34 14.86 4.23
C GLU A 120 15.55 15.08 5.52
N GLN A 121 14.21 15.00 5.47
CA GLN A 121 13.35 15.19 6.65
C GLN A 121 13.36 14.03 7.64
N ALA A 122 13.88 12.85 7.27
CA ALA A 122 13.90 11.70 8.16
C ALA A 122 14.80 11.95 9.37
N TYR A 123 14.35 11.49 10.53
CA TYR A 123 15.13 11.55 11.77
C TYR A 123 16.42 10.76 11.65
N ASP A 124 17.51 11.34 12.14
CA ASP A 124 18.79 10.69 12.35
C ASP A 124 19.40 11.25 13.65
N GLU A 125 20.00 10.40 14.50
CA GLU A 125 20.52 10.85 15.80
C GLU A 125 21.65 11.87 15.68
N VAL A 126 22.42 11.80 14.60
CA VAL A 126 23.62 12.62 14.39
C VAL A 126 23.34 13.71 13.37
N ASP A 127 22.81 13.34 12.20
CA ASP A 127 22.69 14.26 11.06
C ASP A 127 21.40 15.11 11.11
N ASN A 128 20.33 14.60 11.72
CA ASN A 128 19.04 15.27 11.77
C ASN A 128 18.23 14.92 13.04
N PRO A 129 18.69 15.36 14.22
CA PRO A 129 18.10 14.96 15.51
C PRO A 129 16.68 15.50 15.73
N HIS A 130 16.23 16.44 14.90
CA HIS A 130 14.87 16.99 14.91
C HIS A 130 14.02 16.50 13.74
N GLY A 131 14.51 15.52 12.98
CA GLY A 131 13.78 14.96 11.86
C GLY A 131 12.51 14.19 12.27
N LYS A 132 11.73 13.82 11.26
CA LYS A 132 10.49 13.07 11.42
C LYS A 132 10.78 11.65 11.89
N LYS A 133 10.32 11.32 13.10
CA LYS A 133 10.58 10.02 13.74
C LYS A 133 9.87 8.84 13.08
N HIS A 134 8.75 9.07 12.41
CA HIS A 134 8.04 8.07 11.61
C HIS A 134 8.76 7.72 10.29
N LEU A 135 9.86 8.39 9.97
CA LEU A 135 10.69 8.11 8.80
C LEU A 135 12.02 7.51 9.25
N ILE A 136 12.50 6.50 8.54
CA ILE A 136 13.84 5.94 8.73
C ILE A 136 14.56 5.79 7.40
N ARG A 137 15.80 6.30 7.33
CA ARG A 137 16.70 6.14 6.18
C ARG A 137 17.27 4.73 6.19
N ILE A 138 17.28 4.08 5.03
CA ILE A 138 17.92 2.76 4.86
C ILE A 138 19.17 2.83 3.97
N GLY A 139 19.60 4.04 3.60
CA GLY A 139 20.64 4.23 2.61
C GLY A 139 20.24 3.64 1.25
N GLN A 140 21.23 3.33 0.42
CA GLN A 140 21.03 2.65 -0.86
C GLN A 140 21.33 1.17 -0.73
N ILE A 141 20.27 0.36 -0.62
CA ILE A 141 20.40 -1.10 -0.56
C ILE A 141 20.85 -1.65 -1.93
N PRO A 142 21.75 -2.65 -1.99
CA PRO A 142 22.10 -3.32 -3.23
C PRO A 142 20.87 -3.80 -4.00
N GLY A 143 20.82 -3.49 -5.30
CA GLY A 143 19.64 -3.73 -6.16
C GLY A 143 18.71 -2.53 -6.30
N LEU A 144 18.84 -1.51 -5.43
CA LEU A 144 18.13 -0.24 -5.58
C LEU A 144 18.99 0.82 -6.27
N HIS A 145 18.33 1.72 -7.00
CA HIS A 145 19.00 2.80 -7.73
C HIS A 145 19.29 4.04 -6.88
N ARG A 146 18.64 4.20 -5.72
CA ARG A 146 18.70 5.42 -4.90
C ARG A 146 18.63 5.12 -3.40
N PRO A 147 19.22 5.98 -2.56
CA PRO A 147 18.93 6.00 -1.14
C PRO A 147 17.43 6.15 -0.88
N SER A 148 16.93 5.44 0.14
CA SER A 148 15.49 5.36 0.38
C SER A 148 15.12 5.53 1.85
N VAL A 149 13.84 5.80 2.07
CA VAL A 149 13.21 5.98 3.39
C VAL A 149 11.99 5.09 3.52
N LEU A 150 11.82 4.50 4.69
CA LEU A 150 10.62 3.75 5.08
C LEU A 150 9.65 4.64 5.87
N PHE A 151 8.36 4.52 5.59
CA PHE A 151 7.27 5.17 6.33
C PHE A 151 6.76 4.25 7.45
N LEU A 152 7.35 4.35 8.64
CA LEU A 152 7.06 3.47 9.77
C LEU A 152 5.59 3.53 10.21
N ASN A 153 4.98 4.71 10.15
CA ASN A 153 3.58 4.94 10.50
C ASN A 153 2.58 4.43 9.44
N ASP A 154 3.07 4.00 8.27
CA ASP A 154 2.25 3.43 7.20
C ASP A 154 2.46 1.91 7.07
N ALA A 155 3.07 1.28 8.09
CA ALA A 155 3.23 -0.16 8.15
C ALA A 155 1.86 -0.85 8.19
N LYS A 156 1.64 -1.83 7.30
CA LYS A 156 0.35 -2.51 7.18
C LYS A 156 0.48 -3.95 6.69
N TYR A 157 -0.46 -4.78 7.11
CA TYR A 157 -0.61 -6.11 6.54
C TYR A 157 -1.27 -6.03 5.16
N ILE A 158 -0.64 -6.65 4.17
CA ILE A 158 -1.18 -6.82 2.82
C ILE A 158 -1.34 -8.31 2.52
N ASN A 159 -2.29 -8.66 1.65
CA ASN A 159 -2.25 -9.96 0.98
C ASN A 159 -1.00 -10.01 0.09
N THR A 160 -0.20 -11.06 0.20
CA THR A 160 1.03 -11.20 -0.61
C THR A 160 0.75 -11.25 -2.12
N ALA A 161 -0.45 -11.60 -2.58
CA ALA A 161 -0.85 -11.48 -3.99
C ALA A 161 -0.72 -10.06 -4.57
N ARG A 162 -0.60 -9.03 -3.70
CA ARG A 162 -0.28 -7.65 -4.09
C ARG A 162 1.19 -7.44 -4.46
N ILE A 163 2.08 -8.36 -4.10
CA ILE A 163 3.50 -8.28 -4.44
C ILE A 163 3.66 -8.60 -5.93
N ILE A 164 4.27 -7.67 -6.66
CA ILE A 164 4.52 -7.78 -8.10
C ILE A 164 5.87 -8.44 -8.37
N SER A 165 6.90 -8.05 -7.61
CA SER A 165 8.25 -8.64 -7.72
C SER A 165 9.12 -8.26 -6.53
N VAL A 166 10.09 -9.10 -6.19
CA VAL A 166 11.19 -8.80 -5.27
C VAL A 166 12.29 -8.04 -6.03
N LYS A 167 12.85 -6.98 -5.44
CA LYS A 167 13.89 -6.14 -6.08
C LYS A 167 15.21 -6.09 -5.33
N ALA A 168 15.18 -6.19 -4.01
CA ALA A 168 16.35 -6.14 -3.16
C ALA A 168 16.07 -6.87 -1.85
N HIS A 169 17.09 -7.06 -1.02
CA HIS A 169 16.98 -7.76 0.25
C HIS A 169 17.85 -7.08 1.32
N ILE A 170 17.30 -6.94 2.53
CA ILE A 170 18.03 -6.57 3.73
C ILE A 170 18.06 -7.81 4.64
N ALA A 171 19.24 -8.32 4.95
CA ALA A 171 19.38 -9.49 5.81
C ALA A 171 18.70 -9.26 7.17
N SER A 172 17.82 -10.18 7.56
CA SER A 172 16.96 -10.03 8.74
C SER A 172 17.72 -10.04 10.08
N ASP A 173 18.95 -10.56 10.09
CA ASP A 173 19.86 -10.56 11.23
C ASP A 173 20.81 -9.34 11.26
N SER A 174 20.79 -8.50 10.21
CA SER A 174 21.61 -7.29 10.13
C SER A 174 21.21 -6.24 11.16
N GLU A 175 22.17 -5.41 11.54
CA GLU A 175 21.93 -4.30 12.47
C GLU A 175 20.91 -3.30 11.90
N LEU A 176 20.96 -3.05 10.58
CA LEU A 176 19.99 -2.19 9.91
C LEU A 176 18.57 -2.73 10.07
N PHE A 177 18.35 -4.03 9.81
CA PHE A 177 17.02 -4.63 9.93
C PHE A 177 16.51 -4.60 11.38
N LYS A 178 17.37 -4.95 12.35
CA LYS A 178 17.03 -4.86 13.79
C LYS A 178 16.67 -3.44 14.21
N ASN A 179 17.42 -2.45 13.73
CA ASN A 179 17.14 -1.04 13.98
C ASN A 179 15.79 -0.59 13.39
N ILE A 180 15.48 -1.01 12.15
CA ILE A 180 14.18 -0.76 11.51
C ILE A 180 13.05 -1.35 12.36
N MET A 181 13.18 -2.60 12.81
CA MET A 181 12.17 -3.27 13.64
C MET A 181 11.94 -2.55 14.96
N ARG A 182 13.02 -2.18 15.66
CA ARG A 182 12.94 -1.40 16.91
C ARG A 182 12.20 -0.08 16.69
N ARG A 183 12.61 0.69 15.68
CA ARG A 183 12.02 1.98 15.32
C ARG A 183 10.55 1.87 14.91
N MET A 184 10.19 0.80 14.20
CA MET A 184 8.80 0.52 13.85
C MET A 184 7.96 0.28 15.11
N LEU A 185 8.44 -0.55 16.04
CA LEU A 185 7.74 -0.82 17.30
C LEU A 185 7.59 0.45 18.16
N GLU A 186 8.64 1.27 18.24
CA GLU A 186 8.59 2.59 18.88
C GLU A 186 7.52 3.48 18.22
N CYS A 187 7.50 3.57 16.89
CA CYS A 187 6.53 4.39 16.16
C CYS A 187 5.07 3.92 16.35
N ILE A 188 4.83 2.60 16.45
CA ILE A 188 3.48 2.02 16.53
C ILE A 188 2.95 2.04 17.96
N PHE A 189 3.77 1.67 18.95
CA PHE A 189 3.31 1.44 20.33
C PHE A 189 3.70 2.55 21.30
N TYR A 190 4.70 3.36 20.95
CA TYR A 190 5.18 4.46 21.79
C TYR A 190 5.29 5.76 20.95
N PRO A 191 4.21 6.19 20.28
CA PRO A 191 4.26 7.34 19.38
C PRO A 191 4.70 8.58 20.16
N MET A 192 5.84 9.15 19.71
CA MET A 192 6.50 10.33 20.27
C MET A 192 6.00 11.62 19.65
#